data_AF-A0A522R611-F1
#
_entry.id   AF-A0A522R611-F1
#
_cell.length_a   1.000
_cell.length_b   1.000
_cell.length_c   1.000
_cell.angle_alpha   90.00
_cell.angle_beta   90.00
_cell.angle_gamma   90.00
#
_symmetry.space_group_name_H-M   'P 1'
#
loop_
_entity.id
_entity.type
_entity.pdbx_description
1 polymer ?
#
loop_
_entity_poly.entity_id
_entity_poly.type
_entity_poly.pdbx_seq_one_letter_code
_entity_poly.pdbx_strand_id
1 'polypeptide(L)' 'MFSVTGIYDGNKIYPTEPIKQKQKYKVIITFVEELDTDNKEENLLREWGSESAAFTFWESEKEDIYQDYLTTPHK' A
#
# COMPACT_ATOMS: atom_id res chain seq x y z
N MET A 1 31.41 1.08 -2.43
CA MET A 1 30.43 2.17 -2.60
C MET A 1 29.41 2.03 -1.48
N PHE A 2 29.18 3.07 -0.68
CA PHE A 2 28.21 3.05 0.43
C PHE A 2 27.06 3.98 0.06
N SER A 3 25.83 3.50 0.18
CA SER A 3 24.62 4.27 -0.11
C SER A 3 23.90 4.56 1.20
N VAL A 4 23.42 5.78 1.35
CA VAL A 4 22.58 6.21 2.47
C VAL A 4 21.22 6.55 1.90
N THR A 5 20.18 5.86 2.37
CA THR A 5 18.80 6.20 2.05
C THR A 5 18.30 7.26 3.02
N GLY A 6 17.40 8.10 2.53
CA GLY A 6 16.83 9.18 3.32
C GLY A 6 15.66 9.84 2.61
N ILE A 7 14.90 10.61 3.39
CA ILE A 7 13.74 11.37 2.90
C ILE A 7 14.19 12.80 2.64
N TYR A 8 13.80 13.34 1.49
CA TYR A 8 14.02 14.73 1.13
C TYR A 8 12.74 15.54 1.38
N ASP A 9 12.81 16.60 2.19
CA ASP A 9 11.67 17.47 2.53
C ASP A 9 11.56 18.72 1.63
N GLY A 10 12.32 18.77 0.53
CA GLY A 10 12.44 19.96 -0.33
C GLY A 10 13.56 20.92 0.09
N ASN A 11 14.20 20.73 1.24
CA ASN A 11 15.32 21.56 1.69
C ASN A 11 16.48 20.74 2.28
N LYS A 12 16.16 19.70 3.04
CA LYS A 12 17.07 18.84 3.79
C LYS A 12 16.81 17.37 3.49
N ILE A 13 17.87 16.57 3.59
CA ILE A 13 17.81 15.12 3.49
C ILE A 13 17.96 14.56 4.91
N TYR A 14 16.99 13.76 5.34
CA TYR A 14 17.03 13.05 6.61
C TYR A 14 17.41 11.60 6.34
N PRO A 15 18.59 11.14 6.78
CA PRO A 15 18.96 9.74 6.67
C PRO A 15 17.96 8.87 7.43
N THR A 16 17.52 7.78 6.81
CA THR A 16 16.68 6.77 7.49
C THR A 16 17.50 5.99 8.52
N GLU A 17 18.83 5.93 8.33
CA GLU A 17 19.77 5.24 9.20
C GLU A 17 20.92 6.17 9.66
N PRO A 18 21.47 5.96 10.86
CA PRO A 18 22.58 6.76 11.35
C PRO A 18 23.85 6.54 10.52
N ILE A 19 24.40 7.63 9.99
CA ILE A 19 25.66 7.62 9.24
C ILE A 19 26.82 7.42 10.22
N LYS A 20 27.48 6.26 10.15
CA LYS A 20 28.60 5.90 11.04
C LYS A 20 29.93 6.52 10.62
N GLN A 21 30.07 7.00 9.38
CA GLN A 21 31.32 7.61 8.93
C GLN A 21 31.44 9.07 9.41
N LYS A 22 32.58 9.40 10.02
CA LYS A 22 32.89 10.75 10.52
C LYS A 22 33.77 11.59 9.59
N GLN A 23 34.26 11.00 8.50
CA GLN A 23 35.14 11.68 7.55
C GLN A 23 34.33 12.46 6.51
N LYS A 24 34.95 13.48 5.90
CA LYS A 24 34.31 14.27 4.83
C LYS A 24 34.40 13.52 3.50
N TYR A 25 33.27 13.38 2.80
CA TYR A 25 33.20 12.74 1.49
C TYR A 25 32.52 13.67 0.48
N LYS A 26 32.94 13.59 -0.78
CA LYS A 26 32.15 14.11 -1.89
C LYS A 26 31.03 13.10 -2.18
N VAL A 27 29.79 13.57 -2.21
CA VAL A 27 28.60 12.72 -2.40
C VAL A 27 27.85 13.11 -3.66
N ILE A 28 27.14 12.14 -4.24
CA ILE A 28 26.18 12.34 -5.32
C ILE A 28 24.82 11.93 -4.75
N ILE A 29 23.83 12.79 -4.90
CA ILE A 29 22.47 12.57 -4.44
C ILE A 29 21.63 12.17 -5.65
N THR A 30 20.93 11.05 -5.53
CA THR A 30 20.01 10.55 -6.56
C THR A 30 18.63 10.42 -5.95
N PHE A 31 17.63 11.08 -6.56
CA PHE A 31 16.23 10.91 -6.20
C PHE A 31 15.72 9.61 -6.82
N VAL A 32 15.18 8.73 -5.97
CA VAL A 32 14.73 7.39 -6.39
C VAL A 32 13.22 7.38 -6.62
N GLU A 33 12.48 8.03 -5.74
CA GLU A 33 11.02 8.03 -5.74
C GLU A 33 10.51 9.38 -5.23
N GLU A 34 9.42 9.87 -5.82
CA GLU A 34 8.72 11.06 -5.36
C GLU A 34 7.65 10.63 -4.34
N LEU A 35 7.76 11.17 -3.12
CA LEU A 35 6.77 10.93 -2.08
C LEU A 35 5.62 11.92 -2.27
N ASP A 36 4.71 11.59 -3.18
CA ASP A 36 3.48 12.34 -3.37
C ASP A 36 2.63 12.22 -2.11
N THR A 37 2.56 13.30 -1.33
CA THR A 37 1.66 13.39 -0.16
C THR A 37 0.20 13.54 -0.61
N ASP A 38 0.00 13.95 -1.86
CA ASP A 38 -1.30 14.05 -2.54
C ASP A 38 -1.59 12.83 -3.43
N ASN A 39 -1.02 11.66 -3.10
CA ASN A 39 -1.29 10.38 -3.78
C ASN A 39 -2.78 10.01 -3.67
N LYS A 40 -3.58 10.57 -4.57
CA LYS A 40 -4.99 10.24 -4.76
C LYS A 40 -5.13 8.75 -5.10
N GLU A 41 -4.14 8.13 -5.73
CA GLU A 41 -4.18 6.71 -6.10
C GLU A 41 -4.09 5.77 -4.90
N GLU A 42 -3.23 6.02 -3.92
CA GLU A 42 -3.15 5.19 -2.71
C GLU A 42 -4.40 5.37 -1.83
N ASN A 43 -4.90 6.61 -1.73
CA ASN A 43 -6.17 6.89 -1.06
C ASN A 43 -7.37 6.26 -1.80
N LEU A 44 -7.38 6.23 -3.14
CA LEU A 44 -8.43 5.56 -3.93
C LEU A 44 -8.44 4.05 -3.70
N LEU A 45 -7.28 3.39 -3.63
CA LEU A 45 -7.20 1.96 -3.34
C LEU A 45 -7.69 1.64 -1.92
N ARG A 46 -7.37 2.51 -0.97
CA ARG A 46 -7.83 2.38 0.42
C ARG A 46 -9.32 2.70 0.57
N GLU A 47 -9.83 3.68 -0.15
CA GLU A 47 -11.25 4.04 -0.22
C GLU A 47 -12.06 2.93 -0.89
N TRP A 48 -11.58 2.33 -1.98
CA TRP A 48 -12.18 1.15 -2.63
C TRP A 48 -12.28 -0.05 -1.69
N GLY A 49 -11.25 -0.32 -0.89
CA GLY A 49 -11.31 -1.36 0.14
C GLY A 49 -12.28 -1.05 1.28
N SER A 50 -12.66 0.21 1.46
CA SER A 50 -13.58 0.68 2.49
C SER A 50 -15.03 0.81 2.02
N GLU A 51 -15.30 0.70 0.72
CA GLU A 51 -16.67 0.61 0.20
C GLU A 51 -17.31 -0.68 0.71
N SER A 52 -18.24 -0.52 1.66
CA SER A 52 -19.04 -1.60 2.27
C SER A 52 -19.88 -2.40 1.27
N ALA A 53 -19.93 -1.98 0.01
CA ALA A 53 -20.58 -2.69 -1.09
C ALA A 53 -19.84 -3.98 -1.49
N ALA A 54 -18.60 -4.20 -1.04
CA ALA A 54 -17.87 -5.45 -1.32
C ALA A 54 -18.54 -6.71 -0.75
N PHE A 55 -19.46 -6.58 0.21
CA PHE A 55 -20.16 -7.70 0.84
C PHE A 55 -21.58 -7.94 0.31
N THR A 56 -22.09 -7.13 -0.63
CA THR A 56 -23.41 -7.37 -1.25
C THR A 56 -23.46 -8.69 -2.04
N PHE A 57 -22.27 -9.21 -2.41
CA PHE A 57 -22.09 -10.55 -2.95
C PHE A 57 -22.70 -11.65 -2.06
N TRP A 58 -22.56 -11.54 -0.72
CA TRP A 58 -23.12 -12.52 0.22
C TRP A 58 -24.63 -12.45 0.37
N GLU A 59 -25.25 -11.32 -0.03
CA GLU A 59 -26.70 -11.09 0.06
C GLU A 59 -27.42 -11.48 -1.25
N SER A 60 -26.68 -11.88 -2.28
CA SER A 60 -27.22 -12.30 -3.57
C SER A 60 -27.63 -13.77 -3.55
N GLU A 61 -28.94 -14.05 -3.48
CA GLU A 61 -29.49 -15.42 -3.55
C GLU A 61 -29.05 -16.20 -4.82
N LYS A 62 -28.70 -15.50 -5.90
CA LYS A 62 -28.22 -16.12 -7.15
C LYS A 62 -26.77 -16.61 -7.06
N GLU A 63 -25.99 -16.08 -6.13
CA GLU A 63 -24.57 -16.38 -5.94
C GLU A 63 -24.34 -17.26 -4.69
N ASP A 64 -25.42 -17.63 -3.99
CA ASP A 64 -25.42 -18.58 -2.89
C ASP A 64 -25.23 -20.01 -3.41
N ILE A 65 -23.95 -20.34 -3.66
CA ILE A 65 -23.51 -21.69 -4.07
C ILE A 65 -23.82 -22.77 -3.01
N TYR A 66 -24.28 -22.39 -1.81
CA TYR A 66 -24.63 -23.32 -0.74
C TYR A 66 -26.09 -23.78 -0.72
N GLN A 67 -26.93 -23.25 -1.61
CA GLN A 67 -28.34 -23.65 -1.76
C GLN A 67 -28.51 -25.12 -2.21
N ASP A 68 -27.61 -25.63 -3.04
CA ASP A 68 -27.72 -26.96 -3.64
C ASP A 68 -27.68 -28.10 -2.61
N TYR A 69 -27.11 -27.85 -1.42
CA TYR A 69 -26.96 -28.86 -0.37
C TYR A 69 -28.15 -28.93 0.59
N LEU A 70 -29.05 -27.94 0.55
CA LEU A 70 -30.21 -27.84 1.44
C LEU A 70 -31.43 -28.60 0.91
N THR A 71 -31.42 -29.01 -0.36
CA THR A 71 -32.41 -29.96 -0.88
C THR A 71 -32.07 -31.37 -0.41
N THR A 72 -32.60 -31.77 0.73
CA THR A 72 -32.65 -33.17 1.15
C THR A 72 -33.34 -34.00 0.07
N PRO A 73 -32.77 -35.14 -0.38
CA PRO A 73 -33.47 -36.03 -1.29
C PRO A 73 -34.65 -36.65 -0.53
N HIS A 74 -35.86 -36.29 -0.94
CA HIS A 74 -37.06 -36.99 -0.50
C HIS A 74 -37.22 -38.27 -1.33
N LYS A 75 -37.10 -39.40 -0.61
CA LYS A 75 -37.36 -40.82 -0.97
C LYS A 75 -36.21 -41.61 -1.57
#